data_AF-A0A450ZAB9-F1
#
_entry.id   AF-A0A450ZAB9-F1
#
_cell.length_a   1.000
_cell.length_b   1.000
_cell.length_c   1.000
_cell.angle_alpha   90.00
_cell.angle_beta   90.00
_cell.angle_gamma   90.00
#
_symmetry.space_group_name_H-M   'P 1'
#
loop_
_entity.id
_entity.type
_entity.pdbx_description
1 polymer ?
#
loop_
_entity_poly.entity_id
_entity_poly.type
_entity_poly.pdbx_seq_one_letter_code
_entity_poly.pdbx_strand_id
1 'polypeptide(L)'
;MNRRKRRAKTDKVDVKALLRLLQRYLNGERKAVSVVKIPTPDEEDQRRFNRERERLIKEHSAHIARIKSLLIQHGQKPGIALR
;
A
#
# COMPACT_ATOMS: atom_id res chain seq x y z
N MET A 1 -10.61 14.60 19.01
CA MET A 1 -9.83 13.64 18.17
C MET A 1 -9.86 12.27 18.85
N ASN A 2 -10.69 11.33 18.35
CA ASN A 2 -10.95 10.06 19.04
C ASN A 2 -9.78 9.08 18.83
N ARG A 3 -8.84 9.02 19.79
CA ARG A 3 -7.70 8.09 19.79
C ARG A 3 -8.13 6.72 20.33
N ARG A 4 -8.95 5.97 19.58
CA ARG A 4 -9.07 4.53 19.86
C ARG A 4 -7.72 3.87 19.59
N LYS A 5 -7.10 3.26 20.62
CA LYS A 5 -5.90 2.43 20.48
C LYS A 5 -6.16 1.40 19.37
N ARG A 6 -5.39 1.47 18.28
CA ARG A 6 -5.46 0.47 17.20
C ARG A 6 -5.00 -0.85 17.82
N ARG A 7 -5.85 -1.88 17.76
CA ARG A 7 -5.46 -3.24 18.17
C ARG A 7 -4.27 -3.68 17.33
N ALA A 8 -3.30 -4.34 17.96
CA ALA A 8 -2.24 -5.01 17.24
C ALA A 8 -2.84 -6.02 16.25
N LYS A 9 -2.39 -5.97 15.00
CA LYS A 9 -2.78 -6.95 13.99
C LYS A 9 -2.13 -8.28 14.37
N THR A 10 -2.93 -9.33 14.51
CA THR A 10 -2.46 -10.69 14.77
C THR A 10 -3.31 -11.65 13.94
N ASP A 11 -2.69 -12.71 13.44
CA ASP A 11 -3.40 -13.68 12.60
C ASP A 11 -4.61 -14.28 13.33
N LYS A 12 -4.50 -14.48 14.64
CA LYS A 12 -5.61 -14.96 15.49
C LYS A 12 -6.81 -14.00 15.49
N VAL A 13 -6.57 -12.69 15.49
CA VAL A 13 -7.65 -11.69 15.43
C VAL A 13 -8.25 -11.64 14.02
N ASP A 14 -7.41 -11.75 13.00
CA ASP A 14 -7.85 -11.71 11.59
C ASP A 14 -8.69 -12.94 11.23
N VAL A 15 -8.28 -14.15 11.63
CA VAL A 15 -9.04 -15.40 11.40
C VAL A 15 -10.41 -15.34 12.07
N LYS A 16 -10.50 -14.83 13.31
CA LYS A 16 -11.78 -14.64 14.00
C LYS A 16 -12.69 -13.67 13.26
N ALA A 17 -12.13 -12.62 12.65
CA ALA A 17 -12.90 -11.67 11.86
C ALA A 17 -13.41 -12.33 10.56
N LEU A 18 -12.57 -13.09 9.87
CA LEU A 18 -12.95 -13.84 8.66
C LEU A 18 -14.06 -14.87 8.93
N LEU A 19 -13.96 -15.63 10.03
CA LEU A 19 -15.00 -16.60 10.41
C LEU A 19 -16.37 -15.96 10.61
N ARG A 20 -16.42 -14.80 11.29
CA ARG A 20 -17.68 -14.06 11.47
C ARG A 20 -18.25 -13.58 10.12
N LEU A 21 -17.37 -13.15 9.22
CA LEU A 21 -17.78 -12.68 7.89
C LEU A 21 -18.35 -13.83 7.06
N LEU A 22 -17.71 -15.00 7.12
CA LEU A 22 -18.17 -16.22 6.46
C LEU A 22 -19.52 -16.69 7.02
N GLN A 23 -19.69 -16.71 8.35
CA GLN A 23 -20.96 -17.06 8.98
C GLN A 23 -22.10 -16.16 8.50
N ARG A 24 -21.90 -14.84 8.48
CA ARG A 24 -22.88 -13.88 7.93
C ARG A 24 -23.23 -14.18 6.48
N TYR A 25 -22.21 -14.44 5.66
CA TYR A 25 -22.38 -14.77 4.26
C TYR A 25 -23.19 -16.05 4.02
N LEU A 26 -22.89 -17.11 4.77
CA LEU A 26 -23.63 -18.38 4.72
C LEU A 26 -25.07 -18.24 5.21
N ASN A 27 -25.31 -17.32 6.15
CA ASN A 27 -26.65 -17.00 6.67
C ASN A 27 -27.45 -16.03 5.79
N GLY A 28 -27.03 -15.80 4.54
CA GLY A 28 -27.78 -15.02 3.55
C GLY A 28 -27.37 -13.55 3.42
N GLU A 29 -26.47 -13.04 4.27
CA GLU A 29 -25.89 -11.70 4.09
C GLU A 29 -24.82 -11.72 3.00
N ARG A 30 -25.22 -11.88 1.73
CA ARG A 30 -24.28 -12.04 0.60
C ARG A 30 -23.33 -10.86 0.39
N LYS A 31 -23.68 -9.68 0.90
CA LYS A 31 -22.85 -8.47 0.90
C LYS A 31 -21.86 -8.38 2.08
N ALA A 32 -21.86 -9.35 3.00
CA ALA A 32 -20.89 -9.41 4.09
C ALA A 32 -19.46 -9.60 3.57
N VAL A 33 -19.29 -10.28 2.44
CA VAL A 33 -18.03 -10.37 1.69
C VAL A 33 -18.21 -9.78 0.30
N SER A 34 -17.14 -9.22 -0.26
CA SER A 34 -17.07 -8.89 -1.68
C SER A 34 -16.46 -10.07 -2.44
N VAL A 35 -17.03 -10.38 -3.60
CA VAL A 35 -16.40 -11.34 -4.52
C VAL A 35 -15.17 -10.66 -5.12
N VAL A 36 -14.01 -11.28 -4.93
CA VAL A 36 -12.78 -10.86 -5.60
C VAL A 36 -12.91 -11.21 -7.07
N LYS A 37 -12.96 -10.21 -7.94
CA LYS A 37 -12.84 -10.42 -9.39
C LYS A 37 -11.38 -10.69 -9.70
N ILE A 38 -11.11 -11.89 -10.22
CA ILE A 38 -9.79 -12.25 -10.72
C ILE A 38 -9.62 -11.50 -12.05
N PRO A 39 -8.59 -10.63 -12.17
CA PRO A 39 -8.37 -9.90 -13.41
C PRO A 39 -8.00 -10.87 -14.54
N THR A 40 -8.39 -10.55 -15.77
CA THR A 40 -7.85 -11.25 -16.95
C THR A 40 -6.36 -10.93 -17.12
N PRO A 41 -5.60 -11.72 -17.90
CA PRO A 41 -4.22 -11.39 -18.22
C PRO A 41 -4.05 -9.96 -18.75
N ASP A 42 -4.92 -9.52 -19.67
CA ASP A 42 -4.86 -8.18 -20.24
C ASP A 42 -5.13 -7.07 -19.20
N GLU A 43 -6.09 -7.28 -18.28
CA GLU A 43 -6.37 -6.36 -17.17
C GLU A 43 -5.19 -6.28 -16.19
N GLU A 44 -4.51 -7.40 -15.96
CA GLU A 44 -3.32 -7.46 -15.11
C GLU A 44 -2.11 -6.78 -15.77
N ASP A 45 -1.97 -6.90 -17.09
CA ASP A 45 -0.97 -6.19 -17.89
C ASP A 45 -1.21 -4.68 -17.90
N GLN A 46 -2.46 -4.22 -17.96
CA GLN A 46 -2.77 -2.79 -17.81
C GLN A 46 -2.33 -2.23 -16.45
N ARG A 47 -2.37 -3.04 -15.38
CA ARG A 47 -1.86 -2.64 -14.06
C ARG A 47 -0.34 -2.51 -14.01
N ARG A 48 0.39 -3.11 -14.97
CA ARG A 48 1.85 -3.00 -15.06
C ARG A 48 2.30 -1.54 -15.17
N PHE A 49 1.58 -0.71 -15.92
CA PHE A 49 1.90 0.72 -16.05
C PHE A 49 1.87 1.47 -14.71
N ASN A 50 0.84 1.22 -13.90
CA ASN A 50 0.71 1.88 -12.59
C ASN A 50 1.82 1.43 -11.63
N ARG A 51 2.12 0.13 -11.60
CA ARG A 51 3.22 -0.41 -10.78
C ARG A 51 4.58 0.13 -11.21
N GLU A 52 4.81 0.21 -12.51
CA GLU A 52 6.06 0.78 -13.05
C GLU A 52 6.18 2.25 -12.69
N ARG A 53 5.11 3.02 -12.83
CA ARG A 53 5.07 4.42 -12.39
C ARG A 53 5.37 4.58 -10.90
N GLU A 54 4.75 3.77 -10.05
CA GLU A 54 5.02 3.79 -8.59
C GLU A 54 6.47 3.45 -8.28
N ARG A 55 7.03 2.45 -8.96
CA ARG A 55 8.44 2.07 -8.84
C ARG A 55 9.35 3.23 -9.23
N LEU A 56 9.12 3.85 -10.38
CA LEU A 56 9.93 4.97 -10.86
C LEU A 56 9.85 6.17 -9.92
N ILE A 57 8.67 6.48 -9.36
CA ILE A 57 8.52 7.55 -8.35
C ILE A 57 9.35 7.24 -7.10
N LYS A 58 9.34 5.98 -6.65
CA LYS A 58 10.13 5.55 -5.50
C LYS A 58 11.63 5.64 -5.77
N GLU A 59 12.08 5.21 -6.93
CA GLU A 59 13.48 5.29 -7.37
C GLU A 59 13.94 6.75 -7.48
N HIS A 60 13.14 7.61 -8.13
CA HIS A 60 13.38 9.05 -8.21
C HIS A 60 13.52 9.68 -6.83
N SER A 61 12.58 9.40 -5.92
CA SER A 61 12.62 9.90 -4.54
C SER A 61 13.87 9.43 -3.80
N ALA A 62 14.26 8.17 -3.98
CA ALA A 62 15.47 7.61 -3.37
C ALA A 62 16.74 8.26 -3.94
N HIS A 63 16.80 8.52 -5.25
CA HIS A 63 17.91 9.23 -5.88
C HIS A 63 18.04 10.66 -5.36
N ILE A 64 16.93 11.41 -5.25
CA ILE A 64 16.93 12.75 -4.67
C ILE A 64 17.43 12.73 -3.23
N ALA A 65 16.94 11.80 -2.41
CA ALA A 65 17.39 11.67 -1.03
C ALA A 65 18.90 11.38 -0.95
N ARG A 66 19.42 10.50 -1.81
CA ARG A 66 20.85 10.18 -1.88
C ARG A 66 21.68 11.39 -2.31
N ILE A 67 21.27 12.11 -3.35
CA ILE A 67 21.95 13.32 -3.84
C ILE A 67 21.99 14.38 -2.73
N LYS A 68 20.87 14.63 -2.05
CA LYS A 68 20.80 15.58 -0.93
C LYS A 68 21.76 15.20 0.20
N SER A 69 21.77 13.92 0.58
CA SER A 69 22.68 13.42 1.62
C SER A 69 24.15 13.61 1.25
N LEU A 70 24.53 13.32 0.01
CA LEU A 70 25.90 13.52 -0.48
C LEU A 70 26.31 14.99 -0.49
N LEU A 71 25.45 15.89 -0.96
CA LEU A 71 25.73 17.33 -0.94
C LEU A 71 25.98 17.83 0.48
N ILE A 72 25.13 17.43 1.44
CA ILE A 72 25.30 17.79 2.85
C ILE A 72 26.62 17.25 3.40
N GLN A 73 26.99 16.00 3.08
CA GLN A 73 28.27 15.39 3.49
C GLN A 73 29.47 16.19 2.97
N HIS A 74 29.37 16.82 1.79
CA HIS A 74 30.39 17.68 1.22
C HIS A 74 30.24 19.17 1.59
N GLY A 75 29.41 19.50 2.58
CA GLY A 75 29.20 20.88 3.06
C GLY A 75 28.39 21.77 2.12
N GLN A 76 27.77 21.19 1.08
CA GLN A 76 26.96 21.89 0.09
C GLN A 76 25.48 21.85 0.49
N LYS A 77 24.78 22.98 0.38
CA LYS A 77 23.33 23.04 0.63
C LYS A 77 22.57 22.53 -0.60
N PRO A 78 21.70 21.50 -0.49
CA PRO A 78 20.90 21.06 -1.61
C PRO A 78 19.92 22.15 -2.06
N GLY A 79 19.91 22.44 -3.36
CA GLY A 79 19.06 23.48 -3.96
C GLY A 79 17.57 23.12 -3.92
N ILE A 80 16.71 24.16 -3.92
CA ILE A 80 15.24 24.07 -3.83
C ILE A 80 14.65 23.25 -5.01
N ALA A 81 15.35 23.19 -6.14
CA ALA A 81 14.95 22.48 -7.35
C ALA A 81 15.09 20.94 -7.30
N LEU A 82 15.73 20.38 -6.26
CA LEU A 82 15.78 18.93 -6.05
C LEU A 82 14.48 18.47 -5.36
N ARG A 83 13.36 18.50 -6.08
CA ARG A 83 12.06 17.98 -5.61
C ARG A 83 11.68 16.72 -6.36
#